data_AF-A0A1V5HZN8-F1
#
_entry.id   AF-A0A1V5HZN8-F1
#
_cell.length_a   1.000
_cell.length_b   1.000
_cell.length_c   1.000
_cell.angle_alpha   90.00
_cell.angle_beta   90.00
_cell.angle_gamma   90.00
#
_symmetry.space_group_name_H-M   'P 1'
#
loop_
_entity.id
_entity.type
_entity.pdbx_description
1 polymer ?
#
loop_
_entity_poly.entity_id
_entity_poly.type
_entity_poly.pdbx_seq_one_letter_code
_entity_poly.pdbx_strand_id
1 'polypeptide(L)'
;MSKKEYRNSLKSKAAIKQAVVSLLSKTKDFYSITVSDVCLEANLNRGTFYNHYANIGEVANDIENDLMLGMTATWAESRHSDASIANFITTVTGKLIENEVAYKRLVDYIPNYFFEDLKSKFLSEIEPDFRKNGTLSDYAKATIEILSSGIVSLYLDYFQGRSHSSLTEIQDYCIKVVYAVLKARNND
;
A
#
# COMPACT_ATOMS: atom_id res chain seq x y z
N MET A 1 26.71 14.11 10.14
CA MET A 1 25.53 15.00 10.35
C MET A 1 25.26 15.15 11.83
N SER A 2 25.06 16.38 12.31
CA SER A 2 24.64 16.66 13.69
C SER A 2 23.18 16.25 13.94
N LYS A 3 22.82 15.99 15.20
CA LYS A 3 21.44 15.64 15.61
C LYS A 3 20.40 16.70 15.20
N LYS A 4 20.82 17.97 15.10
CA LYS A 4 19.96 19.09 14.67
C LYS A 4 19.75 19.08 13.15
N GLU A 5 20.80 18.86 12.37
CA GLU A 5 20.71 18.74 10.90
C GLU A 5 19.85 17.54 10.48
N TYR A 6 19.98 16.41 11.18
CA TYR A 6 19.13 15.24 10.94
C TYR A 6 17.64 15.54 11.19
N ARG A 7 17.29 16.19 12.31
CA ARG A 7 15.91 16.58 12.60
C ARG A 7 15.35 17.58 11.58
N ASN A 8 16.16 18.50 11.10
CA ASN A 8 15.74 19.47 10.08
C ASN A 8 15.47 18.78 8.74
N SER A 9 16.35 17.87 8.33
CA SER A 9 16.19 17.04 7.11
C SER A 9 14.90 16.23 7.14
N LEU A 10 14.59 15.58 8.27
CA LEU A 10 13.33 14.83 8.42
C LEU A 10 12.09 15.73 8.32
N LYS A 11 12.14 16.93 8.92
CA LYS A 11 11.03 17.89 8.87
C LYS A 11 10.78 18.40 7.45
N SER A 12 11.83 18.76 6.70
CA SER A 12 11.69 19.20 5.32
C SER A 12 11.19 18.08 4.41
N LYS A 13 11.68 16.85 4.57
CA LYS A 13 11.12 15.68 3.85
C LYS A 13 9.63 15.50 4.11
N ALA A 14 9.20 15.53 5.37
CA ALA A 14 7.79 15.40 5.72
C ALA A 14 6.92 16.53 5.13
N ALA A 15 7.40 17.78 5.20
CA ALA A 15 6.70 18.93 4.61
C ALA A 15 6.57 18.80 3.08
N ILE A 16 7.62 18.35 2.38
CA ILE A 16 7.59 18.10 0.94
C ILE A 16 6.56 17.02 0.58
N LYS A 17 6.56 15.90 1.31
CA LYS A 17 5.59 14.81 1.08
C LYS A 17 4.16 15.28 1.31
N GLN A 18 3.91 16.00 2.39
CA GLN A 18 2.60 16.56 2.70
C GLN A 18 2.13 17.58 1.65
N ALA A 19 3.04 18.40 1.12
CA ALA A 19 2.74 19.32 0.04
C ALA A 19 2.36 18.60 -1.25
N VAL A 20 3.07 17.53 -1.64
CA VAL A 20 2.70 16.71 -2.80
C VAL A 20 1.31 16.09 -2.63
N VAL A 21 1.02 15.48 -1.47
CA VAL A 21 -0.31 14.90 -1.17
C VAL A 21 -1.40 15.99 -1.18
N SER A 22 -1.11 17.18 -0.66
CA SER A 22 -2.02 18.33 -0.69
C SER A 22 -2.30 18.79 -2.12
N LEU A 23 -1.27 18.94 -2.95
CA LEU A 23 -1.42 19.37 -4.34
C LEU A 23 -2.18 18.35 -5.18
N LEU A 24 -1.93 17.05 -4.98
CA LEU A 24 -2.69 15.96 -5.62
C LEU A 24 -4.16 15.94 -5.20
N SER A 25 -4.52 16.55 -4.07
CA SER A 25 -5.93 16.74 -3.72
C SER A 25 -6.63 17.85 -4.50
N LYS A 26 -5.86 18.79 -5.07
CA LYS A 26 -6.35 19.99 -5.75
C LYS A 26 -6.36 19.83 -7.27
N THR A 27 -5.56 18.92 -7.83
CA THR A 27 -5.48 18.64 -9.28
C THR A 27 -5.57 17.14 -9.59
N LYS A 28 -6.15 16.81 -10.75
CA LYS A 28 -6.20 15.44 -11.30
C LYS A 28 -5.05 15.14 -12.26
N ASP A 29 -4.00 15.94 -12.26
CA ASP A 29 -2.82 15.65 -13.07
C ASP A 29 -1.55 15.75 -12.23
N PHE A 30 -0.99 14.59 -11.83
CA PHE A 30 0.29 14.49 -11.15
C PHE A 30 1.43 15.10 -11.96
N TYR A 31 1.41 14.95 -13.28
CA TYR A 31 2.45 15.50 -14.16
C TYR A 31 2.37 17.02 -14.29
N SER A 32 1.24 17.63 -13.91
CA SER A 32 1.09 19.08 -13.84
C SER A 32 1.73 19.70 -12.59
N ILE A 33 2.00 18.91 -11.55
CA ILE A 33 2.63 19.40 -10.34
C ILE A 33 4.09 19.71 -10.65
N THR A 34 4.56 20.89 -10.26
CA THR A 34 5.96 21.28 -10.43
C THR A 34 6.69 21.38 -9.09
N VAL A 35 8.01 21.29 -9.11
CA VAL A 35 8.84 21.53 -7.92
C VAL A 35 8.53 22.91 -7.30
N SER A 36 8.20 23.90 -8.13
CA SER A 36 7.83 25.23 -7.66
C SER A 36 6.54 25.20 -6.82
N ASP A 37 5.52 24.46 -7.27
CA ASP A 37 4.25 24.34 -6.55
C ASP A 37 4.45 23.65 -5.20
N VAL A 38 5.25 22.57 -5.18
CA VAL A 38 5.58 21.85 -3.95
C VAL A 38 6.35 22.74 -2.97
N CYS A 39 7.34 23.49 -3.45
CA CYS A 39 8.10 24.42 -2.62
C CYS A 39 7.20 25.53 -2.05
N LEU A 40 6.26 26.06 -2.84
CA LEU A 40 5.29 27.06 -2.41
C LEU A 40 4.37 26.50 -1.31
N GLU A 41 3.76 25.33 -1.55
CA GLU A 41 2.83 24.68 -0.63
C GLU A 41 3.54 24.24 0.67
N ALA A 42 4.78 23.75 0.58
CA ALA A 42 5.58 23.34 1.74
C ALA A 42 6.22 24.52 2.51
N ASN A 43 6.13 25.74 1.97
CA ASN A 43 6.85 26.93 2.47
C ASN A 43 8.38 26.69 2.57
N LEU A 44 8.97 26.19 1.49
CA LEU A 44 10.40 25.86 1.38
C LEU A 44 11.03 26.49 0.14
N ASN A 45 12.35 26.66 0.14
CA ASN A 45 13.08 27.03 -1.07
C ASN A 45 13.40 25.79 -1.94
N ARG A 46 13.66 26.01 -3.23
CA ARG A 46 13.99 24.93 -4.20
C ARG A 46 15.28 24.19 -3.85
N GLY A 47 16.26 24.86 -3.26
CA GLY A 47 17.49 24.22 -2.78
C GLY A 47 17.20 23.15 -1.72
N THR A 48 16.29 23.42 -0.78
CA THR A 48 15.83 22.45 0.22
C THR A 48 15.12 21.26 -0.41
N PHE A 49 14.33 21.47 -1.47
CA PHE A 49 13.73 20.36 -2.21
C PHE A 49 14.81 19.46 -2.83
N TYR A 50 15.73 20.06 -3.60
CA TYR A 50 16.78 19.31 -4.31
C TYR A 50 17.83 18.68 -3.39
N ASN A 51 17.90 19.09 -2.12
CA ASN A 51 18.68 18.38 -1.10
C ASN A 51 18.09 17.02 -0.71
N HIS A 52 16.83 16.75 -1.07
CA HIS A 52 16.12 15.52 -0.71
C HIS A 52 15.67 14.70 -1.91
N TYR A 53 15.24 15.35 -2.99
CA TYR A 53 14.63 14.70 -4.15
C TYR A 53 15.05 15.39 -5.44
N ALA A 54 15.38 14.64 -6.47
CA ALA A 54 15.72 15.16 -7.79
C ALA A 54 14.49 15.63 -8.57
N ASN A 55 13.34 15.00 -8.34
CA ASN A 55 12.07 15.29 -9.02
C ASN A 55 10.88 14.84 -8.16
N ILE A 56 9.66 15.11 -8.62
CA ILE A 56 8.43 14.76 -7.89
C ILE A 56 8.18 13.25 -7.87
N GLY A 57 8.61 12.51 -8.90
CA GLY A 57 8.54 11.04 -8.91
C GLY A 57 9.31 10.42 -7.73
N GLU A 58 10.48 10.94 -7.38
CA GLU A 58 11.19 10.49 -6.17
C GLU A 58 10.43 10.77 -4.87
N VAL A 59 9.67 11.86 -4.81
CA VAL A 59 8.80 12.14 -3.65
C VAL A 59 7.66 11.12 -3.58
N ALA A 60 7.05 10.79 -4.73
CA ALA A 60 5.99 9.78 -4.80
C ALA A 60 6.50 8.40 -4.35
N ASN A 61 7.67 7.98 -4.84
CA ASN A 61 8.31 6.74 -4.42
C ASN A 61 8.60 6.72 -2.90
N ASP A 62 9.04 7.84 -2.32
CA ASP A 62 9.28 7.92 -0.86
C ASP A 62 7.96 7.86 -0.06
N ILE A 63 6.87 8.43 -0.59
CA ILE A 63 5.52 8.30 0.00
C ILE A 63 5.07 6.84 -0.07
N GLU A 64 5.19 6.18 -1.22
CA GLU A 64 4.83 4.76 -1.40
C GLU A 64 5.61 3.84 -0.45
N ASN A 65 6.92 4.06 -0.32
CA ASN A 65 7.76 3.31 0.59
C ASN A 65 7.32 3.48 2.05
N ASP A 66 7.01 4.70 2.49
CA ASP A 66 6.50 4.95 3.84
C ASP A 66 5.18 4.20 4.09
N LEU A 67 4.30 4.15 3.10
CA LEU A 67 3.01 3.46 3.19
C LEU A 67 3.20 1.94 3.30
N MET A 68 4.06 1.35 2.46
CA MET A 68 4.40 -0.08 2.52
C MET A 68 5.11 -0.44 3.83
N LEU A 69 6.04 0.39 4.29
CA LEU A 69 6.74 0.20 5.56
C LEU A 69 5.78 0.28 6.75
N GLY A 70 4.87 1.26 6.75
CA GLY A 70 3.84 1.38 7.79
C GLY A 70 2.93 0.16 7.85
N MET A 71 2.48 -0.33 6.69
CA MET A 71 1.65 -1.53 6.60
C MET A 71 2.39 -2.80 7.05
N THR A 72 3.62 -2.99 6.59
CA THR A 72 4.43 -4.17 6.97
C THR A 72 4.84 -4.16 8.44
N ALA A 73 5.12 -2.99 9.02
CA ALA A 73 5.39 -2.84 10.45
C ALA A 73 4.17 -3.20 11.29
N THR A 74 2.99 -2.65 10.96
CA THR A 74 1.75 -2.99 11.70
C THR A 74 1.39 -4.47 11.55
N TRP A 75 1.63 -5.07 10.38
CA TRP A 75 1.50 -6.52 10.23
C TRP A 75 2.48 -7.30 11.11
N ALA A 76 3.76 -6.92 11.13
CA ALA A 76 4.75 -7.62 11.95
C ALA A 76 4.35 -7.62 13.43
N GLU A 77 3.82 -6.49 13.92
CA GLU A 77 3.31 -6.38 15.28
C GLU A 77 2.05 -7.25 15.51
N SER A 78 1.05 -7.17 14.62
CA SER A 78 -0.21 -7.91 14.80
C SER A 78 -0.04 -9.43 14.66
N ARG A 79 0.89 -9.87 13.80
CA ARG A 79 1.23 -11.28 13.57
C ARG A 79 1.69 -12.00 14.83
N HIS A 80 2.28 -11.29 15.80
CA HIS A 80 2.69 -11.89 17.08
C HIS A 80 1.50 -12.43 17.88
N SER A 81 0.32 -11.83 17.73
CA SER A 81 -0.89 -12.26 18.43
C SER A 81 -1.73 -13.22 17.58
N ASP A 82 -1.85 -12.96 16.28
CA ASP A 82 -2.58 -13.83 15.36
C ASP A 82 -1.90 -13.82 13.98
N ALA A 83 -1.33 -14.95 13.57
CA ALA A 83 -0.68 -15.08 12.27
C ALA A 83 -1.64 -15.49 11.14
N SER A 84 -2.95 -15.51 11.37
CA SER A 84 -3.94 -15.90 10.38
C SER A 84 -4.02 -14.92 9.20
N ILE A 85 -4.38 -15.45 8.03
CA ILE A 85 -4.68 -14.64 6.86
C ILE A 85 -5.83 -13.65 7.12
N ALA A 86 -6.78 -13.99 7.98
CA ALA A 86 -7.85 -13.09 8.39
C ALA A 86 -7.31 -11.87 9.14
N ASN A 87 -6.37 -12.06 10.07
CA ASN A 87 -5.73 -10.94 10.77
C ASN A 87 -4.87 -10.11 9.81
N PHE A 88 -4.16 -10.75 8.87
CA PHE A 88 -3.41 -10.01 7.83
C PHE A 88 -4.31 -9.10 7.00
N ILE A 89 -5.39 -9.64 6.42
CA ILE A 89 -6.35 -8.85 5.63
C ILE A 89 -6.99 -7.74 6.48
N THR A 90 -7.34 -8.03 7.73
CA THR A 90 -7.90 -7.04 8.65
C THR A 90 -6.91 -5.91 8.95
N THR A 91 -5.63 -6.25 9.16
CA THR A 91 -4.55 -5.28 9.40
C THR A 91 -4.33 -4.38 8.19
N VAL A 92 -4.26 -4.97 7.00
CA VAL A 92 -4.15 -4.21 5.73
C VAL A 92 -5.35 -3.29 5.57
N THR A 93 -6.57 -3.79 5.74
CA THR A 93 -7.80 -3.00 5.62
C THR A 93 -7.82 -1.83 6.61
N GLY A 94 -7.41 -2.06 7.86
CA GLY A 94 -7.31 -1.00 8.86
C GLY A 94 -6.39 0.15 8.41
N LYS A 95 -5.22 -0.18 7.84
CA LYS A 95 -4.29 0.81 7.28
C LYS A 95 -4.83 1.55 6.06
N LEU A 96 -5.57 0.83 5.22
CA LEU A 96 -6.27 1.40 4.07
C LEU A 96 -7.36 2.39 4.52
N ILE A 97 -8.11 2.09 5.58
CA ILE A 97 -9.12 2.97 6.17
C ILE A 97 -8.47 4.21 6.81
N GLU A 98 -7.41 4.05 7.59
CA GLU A 98 -6.70 5.15 8.26
C GLU A 98 -6.25 6.26 7.28
N ASN A 99 -5.90 5.87 6.05
CA ASN A 99 -5.34 6.76 5.02
C ASN A 99 -6.22 6.84 3.78
N GLU A 100 -7.51 6.51 3.89
CA GLU A 100 -8.41 6.30 2.76
C GLU A 100 -8.45 7.50 1.80
N VAL A 101 -8.57 8.71 2.36
CA VAL A 101 -8.63 9.96 1.59
C VAL A 101 -7.35 10.19 0.80
N ALA A 102 -6.18 9.87 1.37
CA ALA A 102 -4.91 10.00 0.68
C ALA A 102 -4.82 8.97 -0.46
N TYR A 103 -5.13 7.70 -0.19
CA TYR A 103 -5.10 6.65 -1.21
C TYR A 103 -6.03 6.93 -2.38
N LYS A 104 -7.28 7.37 -2.14
CA LYS A 104 -8.23 7.75 -3.21
C LYS A 104 -7.69 8.84 -4.14
N ARG A 105 -6.80 9.70 -3.67
CA ARG A 105 -6.20 10.78 -4.46
C ARG A 105 -4.95 10.35 -5.20
N LEU A 106 -4.23 9.36 -4.65
CA LEU A 106 -2.94 8.91 -5.17
C LEU A 106 -3.07 7.73 -6.13
N VAL A 107 -4.14 6.92 -6.02
CA VAL A 107 -4.26 5.61 -6.66
C VAL A 107 -3.96 5.58 -8.16
N ASP A 108 -4.36 6.61 -8.91
CA ASP A 108 -4.15 6.68 -10.36
C ASP A 108 -2.71 7.05 -10.75
N TYR A 109 -1.86 7.39 -9.77
CA TYR A 109 -0.46 7.75 -9.96
C TYR A 109 0.50 6.78 -9.30
N ILE A 110 -0.03 5.85 -8.49
CA ILE A 110 0.77 4.78 -7.90
C ILE A 110 1.26 3.90 -9.07
N PRO A 111 2.58 3.74 -9.24
CA PRO A 111 3.14 2.90 -10.28
C PRO A 111 2.73 1.45 -10.15
N ASN A 112 2.63 0.74 -11.27
CA ASN A 112 2.21 -0.67 -11.31
C ASN A 112 3.07 -1.57 -10.41
N TYR A 113 4.36 -1.28 -10.23
CA TYR A 113 5.24 -2.11 -9.38
C TYR A 113 4.78 -2.13 -7.91
N PHE A 114 4.14 -1.07 -7.40
CA PHE A 114 3.62 -1.05 -6.03
C PHE A 114 2.51 -2.11 -5.85
N PHE A 115 1.63 -2.23 -6.85
CA PHE A 115 0.56 -3.24 -6.82
C PHE A 115 1.12 -4.65 -6.97
N GLU A 116 2.20 -4.84 -7.74
CA GLU A 116 2.92 -6.11 -7.80
C GLU A 116 3.60 -6.45 -6.46
N ASP A 117 4.20 -5.48 -5.77
CA ASP A 117 4.78 -5.67 -4.44
C ASP A 117 3.70 -6.02 -3.40
N LEU A 118 2.55 -5.33 -3.45
CA LEU A 118 1.40 -5.62 -2.59
C LEU A 118 0.88 -7.04 -2.84
N LYS A 119 0.73 -7.43 -4.10
CA LYS A 119 0.30 -8.77 -4.50
C LYS A 119 1.29 -9.84 -4.05
N SER A 120 2.59 -9.61 -4.22
CA SER A 120 3.66 -10.48 -3.72
C SER A 120 3.56 -10.66 -2.21
N LYS A 121 3.23 -9.59 -1.47
CA LYS A 121 3.01 -9.68 -0.03
C LYS A 121 1.80 -10.54 0.31
N PHE A 122 0.65 -10.36 -0.34
CA PHE A 122 -0.51 -11.24 -0.18
C PHE A 122 -0.19 -12.70 -0.49
N LEU A 123 0.54 -12.95 -1.58
CA LEU A 123 0.96 -14.29 -1.96
C LEU A 123 1.79 -14.93 -0.85
N SER A 124 2.79 -14.22 -0.32
CA SER A 124 3.67 -14.71 0.74
C SER A 124 2.94 -15.05 2.05
N GLU A 125 1.82 -14.38 2.34
CA GLU A 125 1.04 -14.62 3.55
C GLU A 125 -0.03 -15.71 3.36
N ILE A 126 -0.54 -15.91 2.14
CA ILE A 126 -1.51 -16.97 1.82
C ILE A 126 -0.80 -18.31 1.60
N GLU A 127 0.39 -18.31 1.00
CA GLU A 127 1.11 -19.53 0.59
C GLU A 127 1.29 -20.59 1.69
N PRO A 128 1.64 -20.24 2.95
CA PRO A 128 1.84 -21.23 4.00
C PRO A 128 0.60 -22.11 4.24
N ASP A 129 -0.60 -21.53 4.15
CA ASP A 129 -1.86 -22.26 4.31
C ASP A 129 -2.15 -23.20 3.13
N PHE A 130 -1.43 -23.04 2.03
CA PHE A 130 -1.52 -23.82 0.79
C PHE A 130 -0.51 -24.93 0.63
N ARG A 131 0.48 -25.03 1.53
CA ARG A 131 1.45 -26.12 1.52
C ARG A 131 0.86 -27.41 2.10
N LYS A 132 0.99 -28.53 1.38
CA LYS A 132 0.67 -29.89 1.86
C LYS A 132 1.98 -30.66 2.01
N ASN A 133 2.28 -31.14 3.21
CA ASN A 133 3.55 -31.81 3.54
C ASN A 133 4.80 -31.00 3.12
N GLY A 134 4.75 -29.67 3.27
CA GLY A 134 5.84 -28.76 2.88
C GLY A 134 5.92 -28.47 1.37
N THR A 135 5.15 -29.15 0.53
CA THR A 135 5.14 -28.96 -0.93
C THR A 135 3.97 -28.08 -1.39
N LEU A 136 4.19 -27.36 -2.48
CA LEU A 136 3.19 -26.50 -3.12
C LEU A 136 2.99 -26.98 -4.56
N SER A 137 1.80 -27.48 -4.88
CA SER A 137 1.47 -27.95 -6.23
C SER A 137 1.32 -26.78 -7.20
N ASP A 138 1.44 -27.03 -8.50
CA ASP A 138 1.25 -25.98 -9.52
C ASP A 138 -0.17 -25.42 -9.51
N TYR A 139 -1.17 -26.26 -9.22
CA TYR A 139 -2.55 -25.80 -9.00
C TYR A 139 -2.66 -24.88 -7.78
N ALA A 140 -1.99 -25.20 -6.66
CA ALA A 140 -1.98 -24.35 -5.47
C ALA A 140 -1.29 -23.01 -5.76
N LYS A 141 -0.16 -23.01 -6.49
CA LYS A 141 0.51 -21.76 -6.93
C LYS A 141 -0.43 -20.87 -7.75
N ALA A 142 -1.06 -21.44 -8.78
CA ALA A 142 -2.02 -20.71 -9.61
C ALA A 142 -3.22 -20.19 -8.79
N THR A 143 -3.69 -20.98 -7.83
CA THR A 143 -4.80 -20.59 -6.95
C THR A 143 -4.42 -19.40 -6.07
N ILE A 144 -3.25 -19.42 -5.43
CA ILE A 144 -2.78 -18.29 -4.60
C ILE A 144 -2.60 -17.05 -5.47
N GLU A 145 -2.02 -17.18 -6.66
CA GLU A 145 -1.82 -16.06 -7.59
C GLU A 145 -3.15 -15.39 -7.98
N ILE A 146 -4.18 -16.19 -8.27
CA ILE A 146 -5.54 -15.70 -8.56
C ILE A 146 -6.14 -15.00 -7.34
N LEU A 147 -6.03 -15.60 -6.15
CA LEU A 147 -6.54 -15.03 -4.91
C LEU A 147 -5.87 -13.70 -4.60
N SER A 148 -4.54 -13.64 -4.59
CA SER A 148 -3.76 -12.43 -4.29
C SER A 148 -4.06 -11.32 -5.30
N SER A 149 -4.13 -11.65 -6.59
CA SER A 149 -4.47 -10.67 -7.64
C SER A 149 -5.90 -10.15 -7.48
N GLY A 150 -6.87 -11.04 -7.21
CA GLY A 150 -8.27 -10.66 -6.99
C GLY A 150 -8.45 -9.76 -5.77
N ILE A 151 -7.78 -10.09 -4.66
CA ILE A 151 -7.80 -9.27 -3.43
C ILE A 151 -7.26 -7.87 -3.71
N VAL A 152 -6.09 -7.76 -4.35
CA VAL A 152 -5.50 -6.46 -4.69
C VAL A 152 -6.41 -5.67 -5.64
N SER A 153 -6.99 -6.34 -6.64
CA SER A 153 -7.91 -5.71 -7.58
C SER A 153 -9.15 -5.13 -6.88
N LEU A 154 -9.73 -5.83 -5.90
CA LEU A 154 -10.89 -5.34 -5.17
C LEU A 154 -10.59 -4.05 -4.40
N TYR A 155 -9.44 -3.98 -3.73
CA TYR A 155 -9.01 -2.74 -3.07
C TYR A 155 -8.69 -1.63 -4.07
N LEU A 156 -8.02 -1.95 -5.18
CA LEU A 156 -7.73 -0.99 -6.23
C LEU A 156 -9.02 -0.40 -6.82
N ASP A 157 -10.00 -1.24 -7.14
CA ASP A 157 -11.30 -0.81 -7.64
C ASP A 157 -12.04 0.10 -6.65
N TYR A 158 -11.93 -0.18 -5.35
CA TYR A 158 -12.45 0.71 -4.31
C TYR A 158 -11.81 2.09 -4.38
N PHE A 159 -10.48 2.17 -4.40
CA PHE A 159 -9.77 3.44 -4.39
C PHE A 159 -9.97 4.24 -5.68
N GLN A 160 -10.16 3.57 -6.82
CA GLN A 160 -10.48 4.20 -8.10
C GLN A 160 -11.96 4.59 -8.24
N GLY A 161 -12.79 4.34 -7.22
CA GLY A 161 -14.23 4.64 -7.27
C GLY A 161 -15.00 3.74 -8.24
N ARG A 162 -14.45 2.57 -8.58
CA ARG A 162 -15.05 1.55 -9.45
C ARG A 162 -15.80 0.46 -8.68
N SER A 163 -15.67 0.42 -7.35
CA SER A 163 -16.37 -0.53 -6.48
C SER A 163 -17.66 0.04 -5.89
N HIS A 164 -18.67 -0.82 -5.75
CA HIS A 164 -19.90 -0.53 -5.00
C HIS A 164 -19.84 -0.95 -3.52
N SER A 165 -18.79 -1.68 -3.13
CA SER A 165 -18.60 -2.19 -1.78
C SER A 165 -17.74 -1.25 -0.93
N SER A 166 -17.96 -1.24 0.37
CA SER A 166 -17.09 -0.61 1.36
C SER A 166 -15.80 -1.42 1.60
N LEU A 167 -14.77 -0.79 2.18
CA LEU A 167 -13.53 -1.48 2.57
C LEU A 167 -13.79 -2.65 3.55
N THR A 168 -14.76 -2.50 4.45
CA THR A 168 -15.13 -3.55 5.41
C THR A 168 -15.85 -4.72 4.75
N GLU A 169 -16.67 -4.46 3.73
CA GLU A 169 -17.29 -5.53 2.93
C GLU A 169 -16.24 -6.27 2.09
N ILE A 170 -15.33 -5.53 1.45
CA ILE A 170 -14.20 -6.12 0.71
C ILE A 170 -13.37 -7.02 1.62
N GLN A 171 -13.02 -6.57 2.82
CA GLN A 171 -12.34 -7.38 3.83
C GLN A 171 -13.07 -8.70 4.10
N ASP A 172 -14.37 -8.63 4.39
CA ASP A 172 -15.19 -9.80 4.67
C ASP A 172 -15.23 -10.78 3.48
N TYR A 173 -15.39 -10.28 2.25
CA TYR A 173 -15.40 -11.09 1.04
C TYR A 173 -14.05 -11.78 0.81
N CYS A 174 -12.95 -11.04 0.93
CA CYS A 174 -11.60 -11.58 0.78
C CYS A 174 -11.33 -12.73 1.77
N ILE A 175 -11.66 -12.52 3.05
CA ILE A 175 -11.49 -13.54 4.09
C ILE A 175 -12.34 -14.78 3.79
N LYS A 176 -13.63 -14.59 3.46
CA LYS A 176 -14.55 -15.69 3.14
C LYS A 176 -14.08 -16.50 1.93
N VAL A 177 -13.64 -15.84 0.86
CA VAL A 177 -13.18 -16.51 -0.36
C VAL A 177 -11.92 -17.33 -0.08
N VAL A 178 -10.92 -16.76 0.60
CA VAL A 178 -9.69 -17.50 0.95
C VAL A 178 -10.02 -18.75 1.76
N TYR A 179 -10.86 -18.63 2.80
CA TYR A 179 -11.23 -19.80 3.62
C TYR A 179 -12.11 -20.81 2.88
N ALA A 180 -13.00 -20.37 1.99
CA ALA A 180 -13.80 -21.28 1.18
C ALA A 180 -12.90 -22.13 0.27
N VAL A 181 -11.91 -21.51 -0.37
CA VAL A 181 -10.94 -22.21 -1.23
C VAL A 181 -10.05 -23.16 -0.43
N LEU A 182 -9.54 -22.71 0.73
CA LEU A 182 -8.76 -23.57 1.64
C LEU A 182 -9.56 -24.80 2.09
N LYS A 183 -10.84 -24.62 2.43
CA LYS A 183 -11.73 -25.71 2.84
C LYS A 183 -11.99 -26.70 1.70
N ALA A 184 -12.25 -26.21 0.49
CA ALA A 184 -12.49 -27.06 -0.68
C ALA A 184 -11.29 -27.97 -0.95
N ARG A 185 -10.07 -27.41 -0.89
CA ARG A 185 -8.82 -28.16 -1.09
C ARG A 185 -8.61 -29.28 -0.06
N ASN A 186 -9.00 -29.08 1.19
CA ASN A 186 -8.77 -30.10 2.23
C ASN A 186 -9.73 -31.30 2.13
N ASN A 187 -10.74 -31.24 1.25
CA ASN A 187 -11.63 -32.36 0.97
C ASN A 187 -11.15 -33.22 -0.23
N ASP A 188 -10.03 -32.85 -0.86
CA ASP A 188 -9.33 -33.57 -1.93
C ASP A 188 -8.03 -34.28 -1.43
#